data_AF-A0A415L6I8-F1
#
_entry.id   AF-A0A415L6I8-F1
#
_cell.length_a   1.000
_cell.length_b   1.000
_cell.length_c   1.000
_cell.angle_alpha   90.00
_cell.angle_beta   90.00
_cell.angle_gamma   90.00
#
_symmetry.space_group_name_H-M   'P 1'
#
loop_
_entity.id
_entity.type
_entity.pdbx_description
1 polymer ?
#
loop_
_entity_poly.entity_id
_entity_poly.type
_entity_poly.pdbx_seq_one_letter_code
_entity_poly.pdbx_strand_id
1 'polypeptide(L)' 'MFKKIYSKLGIIANCMALLMVIQSANTACGWIVHEPKFPETANKYKKVK' A
#
# COMPACT_ATOMS: atom_id res chain seq x y z
N MET A 1 7.85 -12.16 26.90
CA MET A 1 8.59 -12.34 25.63
C MET A 1 7.67 -12.68 24.46
N PHE A 2 6.87 -13.76 24.54
CA PHE A 2 5.96 -14.20 23.47
C PHE A 2 4.94 -13.15 22.99
N LYS A 3 4.27 -12.40 23.90
CA LYS A 3 3.31 -11.34 23.53
C LYS A 3 3.91 -10.25 22.64
N LYS A 4 5.20 -9.92 22.83
CA LYS A 4 5.93 -8.92 22.03
C LYS A 4 6.25 -9.45 20.62
N ILE A 5 6.47 -10.75 20.48
CA ILE A 5 6.68 -11.42 19.20
C ILE A 5 5.36 -11.49 18.41
N TYR A 6 4.26 -11.90 19.05
CA TYR A 6 2.93 -11.91 18.43
C TYR A 6 2.49 -10.53 17.93
N SER A 7 2.74 -9.48 18.72
CA SER A 7 2.46 -8.11 18.31
C SER A 7 3.29 -7.69 17.08
N LYS A 8 4.58 -8.01 17.03
CA LYS A 8 5.42 -7.73 15.85
C LYS A 8 4.98 -8.50 14.61
N LEU A 9 4.63 -9.78 14.75
CA LEU A 9 4.10 -10.59 13.65
C LEU A 9 2.79 -10.02 13.12
N GLY A 10 1.90 -9.55 13.99
CA GLY A 10 0.66 -8.87 13.59
C GLY A 10 0.91 -7.59 12.77
N ILE A 11 1.92 -6.79 13.13
CA ILE A 11 2.29 -5.60 12.35
C ILE A 11 2.80 -6.01 10.97
N ILE A 12 3.70 -7.00 10.89
CA ILE A 12 4.26 -7.48 9.63
C ILE A 12 3.15 -8.04 8.73
N ALA A 13 2.23 -8.83 9.28
CA ALA A 13 1.07 -9.35 8.54
C ALA A 13 0.19 -8.23 7.97
N ASN A 14 -0.07 -7.16 8.73
CA ASN A 14 -0.81 -6.01 8.23
C ASN A 14 -0.08 -5.27 7.10
N CYS A 15 1.24 -5.07 7.22
CA CYS A 15 2.03 -4.48 6.14
C CYS A 15 2.00 -5.35 4.87
N MET A 16 2.13 -6.67 5.01
CA MET A 16 2.04 -7.60 3.88
C MET A 16 0.66 -7.59 3.22
N ALA A 17 -0.41 -7.55 4.02
CA ALA A 17 -1.77 -7.42 3.49
C ALA A 17 -1.95 -6.13 2.68
N LEU A 18 -1.44 -4.99 3.19
CA LEU A 18 -1.48 -3.72 2.47
C LEU A 18 -0.69 -3.77 1.15
N LEU A 19 0.52 -4.34 1.17
CA LEU A 19 1.34 -4.51 -0.03
C LEU A 19 0.65 -5.38 -1.08
N MET A 20 -0.01 -6.46 -0.65
CA MET A 20 -0.76 -7.34 -1.55
C MET A 20 -1.94 -6.62 -2.20
N VAL A 21 -2.68 -5.78 -1.45
CA VAL A 21 -3.76 -4.96 -2.02
C VAL A 21 -3.22 -3.98 -3.07
N ILE A 22 -2.12 -3.28 -2.77
CA ILE A 22 -1.48 -2.36 -3.73
C ILE A 22 -1.05 -3.10 -4.99
N GLN A 23 -0.38 -4.25 -4.84
CA GLN A 23 0.12 -5.03 -5.97
C GLN A 23 -1.01 -5.59 -6.83
N SER A 24 -2.08 -6.09 -6.22
CA SER A 24 -3.25 -6.61 -6.94
C SER A 24 -3.96 -5.50 -7.74
N ALA A 25 -4.16 -4.33 -7.14
CA ALA A 25 -4.74 -3.17 -7.85
C ALA A 25 -3.84 -2.71 -9.00
N ASN A 26 -2.53 -2.57 -8.76
CA ASN A 26 -1.58 -2.16 -9.79
C ASN A 26 -1.51 -3.16 -10.95
N THR A 27 -1.60 -4.45 -10.66
CA THR A 27 -1.62 -5.51 -11.70
C THR A 27 -2.93 -5.46 -12.50
N ALA A 28 -4.07 -5.43 -11.82
CA ALA A 28 -5.39 -5.44 -12.46
C ALA A 28 -5.61 -4.21 -13.35
N CYS A 29 -5.10 -3.05 -12.93
CA CYS A 29 -5.16 -1.80 -13.69
C CYS A 29 -4.05 -1.66 -14.75
N GLY A 30 -3.12 -2.62 -14.85
CA GLY A 30 -1.95 -2.50 -15.74
C GLY A 30 -0.95 -1.40 -15.36
N TRP A 31 -1.11 -0.80 -14.17
CA TRP A 31 -0.23 0.28 -13.69
C TRP A 31 1.20 -0.18 -13.42
N ILE A 32 1.45 -1.48 -13.31
CA ILE A 32 2.82 -2.00 -13.26
C ILE A 32 3.63 -1.63 -14.51
N VAL A 33 2.98 -1.55 -15.68
CA VAL A 33 3.64 -1.23 -16.96
C VAL A 33 3.32 0.16 -17.47
N HIS A 34 2.11 0.65 -17.19
CA HIS A 34 1.58 1.91 -17.71
C HIS A 34 0.88 2.70 -16.60
N GLU A 35 1.59 3.05 -15.53
CA GLU A 35 1.04 3.95 -14.51
C GLU A 35 0.77 5.34 -15.14
N PRO A 36 -0.49 5.82 -15.13
CA PRO A 36 -0.80 7.15 -15.62
C PRO A 36 -0.17 8.21 -14.71
N LYS A 37 0.14 9.38 -15.28
CA LYS A 37 0.57 10.52 -14.46
C LYS A 37 -0.51 10.83 -13.42
N PHE A 38 -0.10 10.93 -12.16
CA PHE A 38 -1.01 11.32 -11.09
C PHE A 38 -1.63 12.68 -11.41
N PRO A 39 -2.97 12.81 -11.41
CA PRO A 39 -3.63 14.03 -11.81
C PRO A 39 -3.30 15.17 -10.84
N GLU A 40 -2.87 16.32 -11.36
CA GLU A 40 -2.50 17.49 -10.55
C GLU A 40 -3.64 17.95 -9.64
N THR A 41 -4.88 17.85 -10.14
CA THR A 41 -6.10 18.18 -9.41
C THR A 41 -6.35 17.30 -8.18
N ALA A 42 -5.74 16.10 -8.12
CA ALA A 42 -5.84 15.22 -6.96
C ALA A 42 -4.79 15.53 -5.88
N ASN A 43 -3.80 16.39 -6.14
CA ASN A 43 -2.81 16.79 -5.13
C ASN A 43 -3.44 17.42 -3.89
N LYS A 44 -4.60 18.07 -4.02
CA LYS A 44 -5.34 18.66 -2.90
C LYS A 44 -5.79 17.63 -1.84
N TYR A 45 -5.82 16.33 -2.18
CA TYR A 45 -6.20 15.26 -1.26
C TYR A 45 -5.00 14.61 -0.55
N LYS A 46 -3.76 14.97 -0.90
CA LYS A 46 -2.57 14.47 -0.21
C LYS A 46 -2.57 15.00 1.23
N LYS A 47 -2.61 14.10 2.21
CA LYS A 47 -2.59 14.45 3.64
C LYS A 47 -1.19 14.86 4.13
N VAL A 48 -0.15 14.57 3.36
CA VAL A 48 1.25 14.91 3.65
C VAL A 48 1.85 15.46 2.36
N LYS A 49 2.60 16.57 2.45
CA LYS A 49 3.30 17.17 1.30
C LYS A 49 4.40 16.26 0.79
#